data_AF-A0A1S3IZN8-F1
#
_entry.id   AF-A0A1S3IZN8-F1
#
_cell.length_a   1.000
_cell.length_b   1.000
_cell.length_c   1.000
_cell.angle_alpha   90.00
_cell.angle_beta   90.00
_cell.angle_gamma   90.00
#
_symmetry.space_group_name_H-M   'P 1'
#
loop_
_entity.id
_entity.type
_entity.pdbx_description
1 polymer ?
#
loop_
_entity_poly.entity_id
_entity_poly.type
_entity_poly.pdbx_seq_one_letter_code
_entity_poly.pdbx_strand_id
1 'polypeptide(L)'
;MPEVKTGEKLSATQRARIERNRQRALLLKQSRLTSRPYTTGKEDNDVIGKVKVPGKVIDTGGGFLLEEEDQQEAASTVKIAHPPAPVISTDLLICNECSKEFMDSFLYSHFEEFVCDKCRDNEEKHSLITKTDAKNKYLLKDADFDRREPSLRFIVKKNPHNNRWGEMKLYLESQVYKRAMEVWGSEEKIEEAQERRAENREKQQQKKFDKKVQALRKAVRSSLWTKELGNHEHEFGEEVYDEDNDTYNKTCKSCGHIMSYEKM
;
A
#
# COMPACT_ATOMS: atom_id res chain seq x y z
N MET A 1 -27.50 35.08 -3.35
CA MET A 1 -28.16 33.76 -3.49
C MET A 1 -27.68 33.14 -4.81
N PRO A 2 -26.81 32.12 -4.81
CA PRO A 2 -26.41 31.49 -6.07
C PRO A 2 -27.45 30.45 -6.49
N GLU A 3 -27.95 30.60 -7.72
CA GLU A 3 -28.99 29.76 -8.32
C GLU A 3 -28.49 28.32 -8.55
N VAL A 4 -29.31 27.35 -8.15
CA VAL A 4 -29.06 25.91 -8.32
C VAL A 4 -29.29 25.54 -9.79
N LYS A 5 -28.21 25.26 -10.52
CA LYS A 5 -28.27 24.74 -11.90
C LYS A 5 -28.91 23.35 -11.90
N THR A 6 -30.15 23.29 -12.39
CA THR A 6 -30.87 22.04 -12.64
C THR A 6 -30.13 21.18 -13.67
N GLY A 7 -29.97 19.88 -13.38
CA GLY A 7 -29.13 18.96 -14.15
C GLY A 7 -29.57 18.82 -15.61
N GLU A 8 -28.60 18.93 -16.51
CA GLU A 8 -28.80 18.78 -17.95
C GLU A 8 -29.42 17.42 -18.29
N LYS A 9 -30.57 17.44 -18.97
CA LYS A 9 -31.26 16.23 -19.43
C LYS A 9 -30.42 15.57 -20.53
N LEU A 10 -29.90 14.36 -20.26
CA LEU A 10 -29.13 13.56 -21.22
C LEU A 10 -29.81 13.47 -22.59
N SER A 11 -29.02 13.62 -23.67
CA SER A 11 -29.52 13.60 -25.05
C SER A 11 -30.07 12.22 -25.42
N ALA A 12 -30.95 12.15 -26.43
CA ALA A 12 -31.56 10.91 -26.88
C ALA A 12 -30.50 9.86 -27.31
N THR A 13 -29.40 10.31 -27.91
CA THR A 13 -28.28 9.45 -28.31
C THR A 13 -27.51 8.89 -27.11
N GLN A 14 -27.32 9.69 -26.06
CA GLN A 14 -26.70 9.23 -24.80
C GLN A 14 -27.59 8.21 -24.10
N ARG A 15 -28.91 8.44 -24.03
CA ARG A 15 -29.86 7.48 -23.45
C ARG A 15 -29.88 6.17 -24.21
N ALA A 16 -29.89 6.19 -25.54
CA ALA A 16 -29.83 4.98 -26.35
C ALA A 16 -28.52 4.18 -26.14
N ARG A 17 -27.39 4.87 -25.93
CA ARG A 17 -26.11 4.23 -25.62
C ARG A 17 -26.13 3.56 -24.23
N ILE A 18 -26.72 4.24 -23.24
CA ILE A 18 -26.88 3.70 -21.88
C ILE A 18 -27.79 2.47 -21.91
N GLU A 19 -28.92 2.52 -22.63
CA GLU A 19 -29.86 1.40 -22.78
C GLU A 19 -29.18 0.19 -23.44
N ARG A 20 -28.41 0.42 -24.51
CA ARG A 20 -27.66 -0.65 -25.20
C ARG A 20 -26.61 -1.30 -24.30
N ASN A 21 -25.87 -0.50 -23.53
CA ASN A 21 -24.89 -1.03 -22.57
C ASN A 21 -25.56 -1.81 -21.44
N ARG A 22 -26.71 -1.34 -20.95
CA ARG A 22 -27.52 -2.02 -19.95
C ARG A 22 -28.03 -3.37 -20.45
N GLN A 23 -28.56 -3.42 -21.67
CA GLN A 23 -29.00 -4.66 -22.31
C GLN A 23 -27.85 -5.65 -22.48
N ARG A 24 -26.68 -5.20 -22.94
CA ARG A 24 -25.49 -6.04 -23.08
C ARG A 24 -25.01 -6.62 -21.74
N ALA A 25 -25.04 -5.82 -20.67
CA ALA A 25 -24.69 -6.28 -19.33
C ALA A 25 -25.68 -7.30 -18.76
N LEU A 26 -26.99 -7.10 -19.00
CA LEU A 26 -28.02 -8.07 -18.60
C LEU A 26 -27.87 -9.39 -19.34
N LEU A 27 -27.60 -9.35 -20.64
CA LEU A 27 -27.41 -10.55 -21.46
C LEU A 27 -26.17 -11.35 -21.01
N LEU A 28 -25.08 -10.67 -20.69
CA LEU A 28 -23.88 -11.28 -20.09
C LEU A 28 -24.13 -11.87 -18.70
N LYS A 29 -25.04 -11.27 -17.91
CA LYS A 29 -25.41 -11.79 -16.59
C LYS A 29 -26.30 -13.04 -16.72
N GLN A 30 -27.24 -13.04 -17.66
CA GLN A 30 -28.07 -14.20 -17.97
C GLN A 30 -27.21 -15.37 -18.47
N SER A 31 -26.28 -15.14 -19.41
CA SER A 31 -25.42 -16.22 -19.92
C SER A 31 -24.56 -16.86 -18.84
N ARG A 32 -24.03 -16.06 -17.90
CA ARG A 32 -23.27 -16.57 -16.73
C ARG A 32 -24.12 -17.39 -15.76
N LEU A 33 -25.41 -17.08 -15.62
CA LEU A 33 -26.34 -17.85 -14.80
C LEU A 33 -26.73 -19.16 -15.49
N THR A 34 -27.00 -19.12 -16.80
CA THR A 34 -27.30 -20.33 -17.58
C THR A 34 -26.11 -21.29 -17.66
N SER A 35 -24.88 -20.78 -17.66
CA SER A 35 -23.67 -21.62 -17.64
C SER A 35 -23.38 -22.29 -16.29
N ARG A 36 -24.19 -22.08 -15.24
CA ARG A 36 -24.06 -22.76 -13.93
C ARG A 36 -25.45 -23.22 -13.42
N PRO A 37 -26.06 -24.25 -14.02
CA PRO A 37 -27.41 -24.67 -13.68
C PRO A 37 -27.52 -25.49 -12.37
N TYR A 38 -26.40 -25.88 -11.74
CA TYR A 38 -26.40 -26.58 -10.46
C TYR A 38 -25.46 -25.92 -9.44
N THR A 39 -26.05 -25.38 -8.37
CA THR A 39 -25.38 -25.16 -7.09
C THR A 39 -26.22 -25.83 -6.01
N THR A 40 -25.85 -27.04 -5.60
CA THR A 40 -26.34 -27.67 -4.39
C THR A 40 -25.51 -27.19 -3.19
N GLY A 41 -26.20 -26.77 -2.12
CA GLY A 41 -25.84 -26.91 -0.70
C GLY A 41 -24.44 -26.52 -0.19
N LYS A 42 -24.42 -25.61 0.80
CA LYS A 42 -23.40 -25.39 1.83
C LYS A 42 -22.51 -26.62 2.16
N GLU A 43 -21.19 -26.48 2.09
CA GLU A 43 -20.21 -26.45 3.21
C GLU A 43 -18.77 -26.57 2.66
N ASP A 44 -17.88 -25.76 3.25
CA ASP A 44 -16.42 -25.86 3.39
C ASP A 44 -15.45 -26.08 2.20
N ASN A 45 -14.28 -25.45 2.38
CA ASN A 45 -13.01 -25.53 1.63
C ASN A 45 -12.88 -24.77 0.31
N ASP A 46 -12.23 -23.62 0.42
CA ASP A 46 -11.72 -22.78 -0.66
C ASP A 46 -10.43 -23.42 -1.24
N VAL A 47 -10.57 -24.20 -2.32
CA VAL A 47 -9.46 -24.56 -3.22
C VAL A 47 -9.72 -23.88 -4.56
N ILE A 48 -8.79 -23.00 -4.93
CA ILE A 48 -8.73 -22.27 -6.19
C ILE A 48 -8.49 -23.28 -7.33
N GLY A 49 -9.56 -23.65 -8.03
CA GLY A 49 -9.52 -24.41 -9.29
C GLY A 49 -9.74 -23.52 -10.51
N LYS A 50 -8.78 -23.52 -11.43
CA LYS A 50 -8.81 -22.83 -12.73
C LYS A 50 -10.09 -23.18 -13.51
N VAL A 51 -10.82 -22.17 -13.99
CA VAL A 51 -11.96 -22.36 -14.89
C VAL A 51 -11.43 -22.73 -16.28
N LYS A 52 -11.50 -24.01 -16.65
CA LYS A 52 -11.29 -24.51 -18.02
C LYS A 52 -12.56 -24.32 -18.86
N VAL A 53 -12.39 -23.96 -20.12
CA VAL A 53 -13.45 -23.87 -21.15
C VAL A 53 -13.86 -25.30 -21.54
N PRO A 54 -15.16 -25.63 -21.73
CA PRO A 54 -15.55 -27.00 -22.08
C PRO A 54 -15.08 -27.35 -23.51
N GLY A 55 -14.37 -28.48 -23.62
CA GLY A 55 -13.86 -29.04 -24.87
C GLY A 55 -14.98 -29.61 -25.76
N LYS A 56 -14.66 -29.79 -27.05
CA LYS A 56 -15.59 -30.30 -28.05
C LYS A 56 -15.65 -31.83 -27.95
N VAL A 57 -16.82 -32.38 -27.66
CA VAL A 57 -16.99 -33.81 -27.39
C VAL A 57 -17.12 -34.60 -28.70
N ILE A 58 -16.44 -35.75 -28.81
CA ILE A 58 -16.40 -36.58 -30.01
C ILE A 58 -17.04 -37.94 -29.70
N ASP A 59 -17.98 -38.34 -30.57
CA ASP A 59 -18.70 -39.61 -30.46
C ASP A 59 -17.93 -40.72 -31.18
N THR A 60 -17.54 -41.73 -30.41
CA THR A 60 -16.78 -42.89 -30.92
C THR A 60 -17.69 -44.01 -31.44
N GLY A 61 -19.01 -43.82 -31.48
CA GLY A 61 -19.97 -44.74 -32.09
C GLY A 61 -20.25 -46.01 -31.26
N GLY A 62 -19.74 -46.09 -30.03
CA GLY A 62 -20.00 -47.15 -29.05
C GLY A 62 -20.96 -46.77 -27.91
N GLY A 63 -21.62 -45.61 -27.99
CA GLY A 63 -22.57 -45.12 -26.98
C GLY A 63 -21.94 -44.35 -25.80
N PHE A 64 -20.62 -44.14 -25.80
CA PHE A 64 -19.91 -43.29 -24.83
C PHE A 64 -19.22 -42.13 -25.56
N LEU A 65 -19.40 -40.93 -25.01
CA LEU A 65 -18.90 -39.67 -25.56
C LEU A 65 -17.61 -39.28 -24.80
N LEU A 66 -16.47 -39.27 -25.47
CA LEU A 66 -15.14 -39.00 -24.87
C LEU A 66 -14.71 -37.56 -25.16
N GLU A 67 -14.10 -36.90 -24.16
CA GLU A 67 -13.50 -35.58 -24.31
C GLU A 67 -12.06 -35.72 -24.87
N GLU A 68 -11.64 -34.79 -25.74
CA GLU A 68 -10.30 -34.81 -26.38
C GLU A 68 -9.12 -34.82 -25.38
N GLU A 69 -9.33 -34.45 -24.11
CA GLU A 69 -8.29 -34.50 -23.06
C GLU A 69 -7.86 -35.95 -22.74
N ASP A 70 -8.75 -36.94 -22.81
CA ASP A 70 -8.47 -38.33 -22.42
C ASP A 70 -7.54 -39.06 -23.41
N GLN A 71 -7.45 -38.60 -24.66
CA GLN A 71 -6.58 -39.19 -25.67
C GLN A 71 -5.11 -38.77 -25.50
N GLN A 72 -4.86 -37.58 -24.93
CA GLN A 72 -3.50 -37.13 -24.62
C GLN A 72 -2.91 -37.88 -23.42
N GLU A 73 -3.75 -38.31 -22.48
CA GLU A 73 -3.30 -39.09 -21.32
C GLU A 73 -2.92 -40.53 -21.72
N ALA A 74 -3.67 -41.15 -22.65
CA ALA A 74 -3.43 -42.54 -23.07
C ALA A 74 -2.18 -42.74 -23.98
N ALA A 75 -1.72 -41.71 -24.69
CA ALA A 75 -0.53 -41.80 -25.56
C ALA A 75 0.80 -41.50 -24.83
N SER A 76 0.76 -41.10 -23.55
CA SER A 76 1.96 -40.83 -22.76
C SER A 76 2.47 -42.09 -22.07
N THR A 77 3.06 -43.01 -22.84
CA THR A 77 3.85 -44.11 -22.27
C THR A 77 5.01 -43.53 -21.45
N VAL A 78 4.87 -43.51 -20.13
CA VAL A 78 5.87 -43.02 -19.18
C VAL A 78 7.13 -43.88 -19.29
N LYS A 79 8.17 -43.37 -19.96
CA LYS A 79 9.53 -43.91 -19.81
C LYS A 79 10.02 -43.53 -18.42
N ILE A 80 9.98 -44.47 -17.49
CA ILE A 80 10.56 -44.29 -16.15
C ILE A 80 12.09 -44.28 -16.32
N ALA A 81 12.65 -43.08 -16.49
CA ALA A 81 14.08 -42.87 -16.32
C ALA A 81 14.34 -42.72 -14.81
N HIS A 82 14.90 -43.76 -14.19
CA HIS A 82 15.45 -43.62 -12.85
C HIS A 82 16.65 -42.65 -12.92
N PRO A 83 16.68 -41.56 -12.14
CA PRO A 83 17.88 -40.75 -12.05
C PRO A 83 19.03 -41.63 -11.52
N PRO A 84 20.25 -41.53 -12.06
CA PRO A 84 21.39 -42.24 -11.49
C PRO A 84 21.54 -41.84 -10.02
N ALA A 85 21.86 -42.81 -9.17
CA ALA A 85 22.03 -42.60 -7.74
C ALA A 85 23.00 -41.43 -7.49
N PRO A 86 22.68 -40.49 -6.57
CA PRO A 86 23.58 -39.41 -6.22
C PRO A 86 24.91 -39.98 -5.72
N VAL A 87 26.00 -39.66 -6.39
CA VAL A 87 27.34 -39.89 -5.87
C VAL A 87 27.49 -38.98 -4.65
N ILE A 88 27.43 -39.58 -3.46
CA ILE A 88 27.62 -38.89 -2.19
C ILE A 88 29.12 -38.61 -2.03
N SER A 89 29.61 -37.57 -2.72
CA SER A 89 30.79 -36.85 -2.30
C SER A 89 30.33 -35.83 -1.25
N THR A 90 29.93 -36.30 -0.07
CA THR A 90 29.60 -35.39 1.03
C THR A 90 30.89 -34.83 1.59
N ASP A 91 31.18 -33.59 1.22
CA ASP A 91 32.15 -32.76 1.93
C ASP A 91 31.70 -32.69 3.39
N LEU A 92 32.47 -33.30 4.28
CA LEU A 92 32.24 -33.23 5.72
C LEU A 92 32.47 -31.78 6.15
N LEU A 93 31.40 -31.08 6.53
CA LEU A 93 31.45 -29.69 6.97
C LEU A 93 31.94 -29.65 8.42
N ILE A 94 32.89 -28.78 8.73
CA ILE A 94 33.45 -28.65 10.08
C ILE A 94 32.78 -27.48 10.79
N CYS A 95 32.26 -27.71 12.00
CA CYS A 95 31.61 -26.66 12.80
C CYS A 95 32.65 -25.67 13.35
N ASN A 96 32.46 -24.37 13.11
CA ASN A 96 33.35 -23.32 13.58
C ASN A 96 33.44 -23.21 15.12
N GLU A 97 32.45 -23.70 15.86
CA GLU A 97 32.42 -23.59 17.32
C GLU A 97 32.99 -24.83 18.03
N CYS A 98 32.58 -26.03 17.63
CA CYS A 98 33.02 -27.27 18.28
C CYS A 98 34.02 -28.10 17.47
N SER A 99 34.37 -27.67 16.24
CA SER A 99 35.27 -28.38 15.31
C SER A 99 34.85 -29.81 14.98
N LYS A 100 33.59 -30.17 15.22
CA LYS A 100 33.03 -31.48 14.86
C LYS A 100 32.50 -31.43 13.43
N GLU A 101 32.62 -32.55 12.75
CA GLU A 101 32.03 -32.78 11.44
C GLU A 101 30.50 -32.85 11.55
N PHE A 102 29.81 -32.22 10.61
CA PHE A 102 28.38 -32.32 10.43
C PHE A 102 28.06 -32.35 8.94
N MET A 103 26.90 -32.87 8.57
CA MET A 103 26.47 -32.97 7.17
C MET A 103 25.49 -31.87 6.79
N ASP A 104 24.53 -31.58 7.67
CA ASP A 104 23.56 -30.52 7.49
C ASP A 104 23.31 -29.83 8.83
N SER A 105 22.97 -28.55 8.78
CA SER A 105 22.53 -27.77 9.93
C SER A 105 21.55 -26.69 9.48
N PHE A 106 20.73 -26.23 10.42
CA PHE A 106 19.78 -25.16 10.14
C PHE A 106 20.47 -23.88 9.64
N LEU A 107 21.61 -23.53 10.25
CA LEU A 107 22.34 -22.31 9.89
C LEU A 107 23.06 -22.44 8.55
N TYR A 108 23.59 -23.62 8.23
CA TYR A 108 24.25 -23.86 6.96
C TYR A 108 23.25 -23.90 5.80
N SER A 109 22.16 -24.65 5.93
CA SER A 109 21.11 -24.76 4.90
C SER A 109 20.46 -23.42 4.55
N HIS A 110 20.20 -22.57 5.55
CA HIS A 110 19.51 -21.29 5.34
C HIS A 110 20.43 -20.09 5.13
N PHE A 111 21.57 -20.02 5.81
CA PHE A 111 22.45 -18.84 5.84
C PHE A 111 23.88 -19.11 5.38
N GLU A 112 24.23 -20.36 5.03
CA GLU A 112 25.60 -20.79 4.69
C GLU A 112 26.62 -20.55 5.80
N GLU A 113 26.18 -20.59 7.06
CA GLU A 113 27.05 -20.45 8.23
C GLU A 113 27.43 -21.84 8.77
N PHE A 114 28.73 -22.10 8.93
CA PHE A 114 29.28 -23.42 9.29
C PHE A 114 29.17 -23.71 10.80
N VAL A 115 27.93 -23.84 11.30
CA VAL A 115 27.66 -24.13 12.71
C VAL A 115 26.66 -25.27 12.83
N CYS A 116 26.99 -26.29 13.62
CA CYS A 116 26.11 -27.43 13.85
C CYS A 116 24.94 -27.06 14.78
N ASP A 117 23.82 -27.78 14.68
CA ASP A 117 22.61 -27.46 15.45
C ASP A 117 22.79 -27.55 16.97
N LYS A 118 23.79 -28.29 17.46
CA LYS A 118 24.12 -28.38 18.89
C LYS A 118 24.79 -27.12 19.44
N CYS A 119 25.50 -26.40 18.57
CA CYS A 119 26.17 -25.14 18.89
C CYS A 119 25.31 -23.93 18.53
N ARG A 120 24.12 -24.15 17.96
CA ARG A 120 23.22 -23.09 17.57
C ARG A 120 22.61 -22.42 18.81
N ASP A 121 23.07 -21.21 19.07
CA ASP A 121 22.52 -20.29 20.05
C ASP A 121 21.62 -19.23 19.40
N ASN A 122 20.31 -19.32 19.65
CA ASN A 122 19.32 -18.41 19.07
C ASN A 122 19.25 -17.04 19.77
N GLU A 123 19.82 -16.87 20.96
CA GLU A 123 19.63 -15.66 21.76
C GLU A 123 20.81 -14.69 21.60
N GLU A 124 22.04 -15.19 21.54
CA GLU A 124 23.23 -14.33 21.43
C GLU A 124 23.80 -14.30 20.01
N LYS A 125 24.54 -15.34 19.62
CA LYS A 125 25.38 -15.31 18.40
C LYS A 125 24.60 -15.51 17.11
N HIS A 126 23.60 -16.39 17.14
CA HIS A 126 22.81 -16.76 15.96
C HIS A 126 21.38 -16.23 16.04
N SER A 127 21.23 -15.06 16.67
CA SER A 127 19.98 -14.31 16.72
C SER A 127 19.51 -13.94 15.31
N LEU A 128 18.20 -13.98 15.12
CA LEU A 128 17.55 -13.61 13.87
C LEU A 128 16.89 -12.24 14.01
N ILE A 129 17.11 -11.37 13.03
CA ILE A 129 16.56 -10.02 12.99
C ILE A 129 15.65 -9.84 11.77
N THR A 130 14.55 -9.10 11.91
CA THR A 130 13.66 -8.81 10.78
C THR A 130 14.31 -7.83 9.80
N LYS A 131 13.93 -7.88 8.52
CA LYS A 131 14.42 -6.92 7.50
C LYS A 131 14.21 -5.46 7.93
N THR A 132 13.07 -5.16 8.57
CA THR A 132 12.75 -3.81 9.03
C THR A 132 13.63 -3.39 10.19
N ASP A 133 13.84 -4.26 11.17
CA ASP A 133 14.66 -3.94 12.34
C ASP A 133 16.14 -3.81 11.96
N ALA A 134 16.63 -4.68 11.06
CA ALA A 134 17.97 -4.59 10.49
C ALA A 134 18.23 -3.24 9.81
N LYS A 135 17.29 -2.76 8.98
CA LYS A 135 17.39 -1.44 8.33
C LYS A 135 17.36 -0.29 9.33
N ASN A 136 16.57 -0.41 10.40
CA ASN A 136 16.44 0.65 11.40
C ASN A 136 17.66 0.72 12.31
N LYS A 137 18.15 -0.43 12.78
CA LYS A 137 19.31 -0.57 13.68
C LYS A 137 20.61 -0.25 12.95
N TYR A 138 20.84 -0.84 11.78
CA TYR A 138 22.11 -0.68 11.05
C TYR A 138 22.06 0.37 9.92
N LEU A 139 20.94 1.09 9.78
CA LEU A 139 20.74 2.15 8.79
C LEU A 139 20.96 1.68 7.33
N LEU A 140 20.81 0.37 7.07
CA LEU A 140 21.00 -0.26 5.77
C LEU A 140 19.86 0.03 4.79
N LYS A 141 20.16 0.02 3.49
CA LYS A 141 19.18 0.15 2.40
C LYS A 141 18.84 -1.22 1.82
N ASP A 142 17.74 -1.33 1.08
CA ASP A 142 17.35 -2.58 0.39
C ASP A 142 18.43 -3.13 -0.54
N ALA A 143 19.15 -2.26 -1.24
CA ALA A 143 20.25 -2.65 -2.11
C ALA A 143 21.40 -3.33 -1.35
N ASP A 144 21.60 -3.01 -0.07
CA ASP A 144 22.66 -3.60 0.74
C ASP A 144 22.34 -5.05 1.13
N PHE A 145 21.08 -5.48 1.07
CA PHE A 145 20.67 -6.88 1.26
C PHE A 145 20.71 -7.67 -0.04
N ASP A 146 20.11 -7.10 -1.10
CA ASP A 146 19.76 -7.86 -2.31
C ASP A 146 20.81 -7.72 -3.44
N ARG A 147 21.56 -6.61 -3.52
CA ARG A 147 22.45 -6.31 -4.66
C ARG A 147 23.94 -6.46 -4.36
N ARG A 148 24.37 -6.21 -3.12
CA ARG A 148 25.77 -6.36 -2.74
C ARG A 148 26.12 -7.84 -2.66
N GLU A 149 27.23 -8.22 -3.28
CA GLU A 149 27.78 -9.57 -3.23
C GLU A 149 28.55 -9.78 -1.91
N PRO A 150 28.41 -10.93 -1.22
CA PRO A 150 27.39 -11.96 -1.43
C PRO A 150 26.00 -11.49 -0.96
N SER A 151 24.94 -11.86 -1.67
CA SER A 151 23.57 -11.51 -1.27
C SER A 151 23.22 -12.14 0.07
N LEU A 152 22.62 -11.38 0.99
CA LEU A 152 22.25 -11.91 2.30
C LEU A 152 21.06 -12.86 2.17
N ARG A 153 21.23 -14.11 2.62
CA ARG A 153 20.15 -15.10 2.68
C ARG A 153 19.18 -14.77 3.81
N PHE A 154 17.93 -15.20 3.67
CA PHE A 154 16.88 -14.96 4.64
C PHE A 154 15.90 -16.11 4.72
N ILE A 155 15.24 -16.22 5.87
CA ILE A 155 14.12 -17.12 6.09
C ILE A 155 12.82 -16.33 6.02
N VAL A 156 11.82 -16.88 5.35
CA VAL A 156 10.49 -16.29 5.26
C VAL A 156 9.60 -16.91 6.33
N LYS A 157 8.96 -16.07 7.17
CA LYS A 157 7.97 -16.49 8.16
C LYS A 157 6.69 -15.67 8.04
N LYS A 158 5.57 -16.22 8.49
CA LYS A 158 4.32 -15.46 8.57
C LYS A 158 4.40 -14.40 9.67
N ASN A 159 3.68 -13.30 9.49
CA ASN A 159 3.69 -12.21 10.46
C ASN A 159 2.91 -12.61 11.74
N PRO A 160 3.53 -12.60 12.94
CA PRO A 160 2.91 -13.04 14.18
C PRO A 160 1.76 -12.13 14.61
N HIS A 161 1.78 -10.85 14.22
CA HIS A 161 0.72 -9.92 14.58
C HIS A 161 -0.53 -10.12 13.69
N ASN A 162 -0.34 -10.45 12.41
CA ASN A 162 -1.47 -10.76 11.52
C ASN A 162 -1.02 -11.63 10.34
N ASN A 163 -1.59 -12.83 10.28
CA ASN A 163 -1.28 -13.81 9.25
C ASN A 163 -1.70 -13.39 7.83
N ARG A 164 -2.59 -12.38 7.69
CA ARG A 164 -3.00 -11.81 6.39
C ARG A 164 -2.03 -10.75 5.89
N TRP A 165 -1.16 -10.22 6.75
CA TRP A 165 -0.12 -9.29 6.31
C TRP A 165 0.97 -10.04 5.54
N GLY A 166 1.78 -9.29 4.80
CA GLY A 166 2.90 -9.85 4.07
C GLY A 166 3.85 -10.62 4.99
N GLU A 167 4.49 -11.64 4.43
CA GLU A 167 5.46 -12.47 5.13
C GLU A 167 6.68 -11.64 5.57
N MET A 168 7.20 -11.95 6.75
CA MET A 168 8.42 -11.34 7.26
C MET A 168 9.65 -12.08 6.74
N LYS A 169 10.71 -11.31 6.47
CA LYS A 169 12.04 -11.85 6.17
C LYS A 169 12.93 -11.72 7.39
N LEU A 170 13.53 -12.83 7.80
CA LEU A 170 14.46 -12.94 8.92
C LEU A 170 15.87 -13.18 8.40
N TYR A 171 16.80 -12.35 8.85
CA TYR A 171 18.22 -12.42 8.52
C TYR A 171 19.01 -12.80 9.77
N LEU A 172 20.19 -13.40 9.58
CA LEU A 172 21.13 -13.66 10.67
C LEU A 172 21.78 -12.34 11.11
N GLU A 173 21.65 -11.95 12.38
CA GLU A 173 22.09 -10.64 12.87
C GLU A 173 23.59 -10.43 12.67
N SER A 174 24.39 -11.48 12.88
CA SER A 174 25.85 -11.44 12.70
C SER A 174 26.27 -11.12 11.25
N GLN A 175 25.55 -11.64 10.24
CA GLN A 175 25.81 -11.34 8.83
C GLN A 175 25.38 -9.91 8.48
N VAL A 176 24.26 -9.45 9.02
CA VAL A 176 23.79 -8.07 8.85
C VAL A 176 24.78 -7.09 9.48
N TYR A 177 25.32 -7.40 10.65
CA TYR A 177 26.33 -6.59 11.32
C TYR A 177 27.62 -6.48 10.46
N LYS A 178 28.13 -7.61 9.95
CA LYS A 178 29.27 -7.62 9.02
C LYS A 178 29.00 -6.74 7.79
N ARG A 179 27.80 -6.85 7.19
CA ARG A 179 27.38 -6.01 6.06
C ARG A 179 27.28 -4.53 6.44
N ALA A 180 26.84 -4.20 7.65
CA ALA A 180 26.81 -2.83 8.14
C ALA A 180 28.22 -2.24 8.25
N MET A 181 29.17 -3.03 8.76
CA MET A 181 30.58 -2.64 8.82
C MET A 181 31.19 -2.45 7.43
N GLU A 182 30.84 -3.27 6.43
CA GLU A 182 31.26 -3.06 5.03
C GLU A 182 30.68 -1.76 4.41
N VAL A 183 29.45 -1.40 4.77
CA VAL A 183 28.76 -0.22 4.21
C VAL A 183 29.22 1.07 4.87
N TRP A 184 29.37 1.08 6.19
CA TRP A 184 29.67 2.27 6.98
C TRP A 184 31.17 2.40 7.33
N GLY A 185 31.90 1.29 7.35
CA GLY A 185 33.32 1.21 7.67
C GLY A 185 33.62 1.11 9.17
N SER A 186 32.90 1.85 10.01
CA SER A 186 33.06 1.81 11.47
C SER A 186 31.72 1.90 12.20
N GLU A 187 31.68 1.35 13.41
CA GLU A 187 30.50 1.40 14.29
C GLU A 187 30.19 2.85 14.71
N GLU A 188 31.22 3.65 15.00
CA GLU A 188 31.10 5.07 15.35
C GLU A 188 30.31 5.87 14.30
N LYS A 189 30.48 5.57 13.00
CA LYS A 189 29.74 6.25 11.93
C LYS A 189 28.26 5.87 11.91
N ILE A 190 27.92 4.65 12.32
CA ILE A 190 26.53 4.21 12.43
C ILE A 190 25.87 4.97 13.57
N GLU A 191 26.53 5.06 14.72
CA GLU A 191 26.05 5.80 15.89
C GLU A 191 25.87 7.29 15.58
N GLU A 192 26.87 7.95 15.01
CA GLU A 192 26.78 9.36 14.60
C GLU A 192 25.60 9.59 13.61
N ALA A 193 25.42 8.66 12.66
CA ALA A 193 24.31 8.74 11.71
C ALA A 193 22.94 8.50 12.38
N GLN A 194 22.86 7.66 13.42
CA GLN A 194 21.65 7.45 14.21
C GLN A 194 21.32 8.69 15.03
N GLU A 195 22.28 9.28 15.72
CA GLU A 195 22.12 10.52 16.49
C GLU A 195 21.66 11.66 15.60
N ARG A 196 22.30 11.84 14.44
CA ARG A 196 21.87 12.83 13.44
C ARG A 196 20.43 12.58 12.96
N ARG A 197 19.99 11.33 12.83
CA ARG A 197 18.59 11.02 12.48
C ARG A 197 17.64 11.30 13.65
N ALA A 198 18.05 11.05 14.90
CA ALA A 198 17.27 11.37 16.09
C ALA A 198 17.06 12.88 16.22
N GLU A 199 18.14 13.65 16.17
CA GLU A 199 18.10 15.12 16.28
C GLU A 199 17.25 15.74 15.15
N ASN A 200 17.37 15.24 13.92
CA ASN A 200 16.53 15.70 12.80
C ASN A 200 15.05 15.35 13.00
N ARG A 201 14.73 14.19 13.58
CA ARG A 201 13.34 13.83 13.91
C ARG A 201 12.77 14.76 14.98
N GLU A 202 13.55 15.11 15.99
CA GLU A 202 13.14 16.05 17.03
C GLU A 202 12.92 17.46 16.47
N LYS A 203 13.87 17.97 15.68
CA LYS A 203 13.73 19.26 14.96
C LYS A 203 12.48 19.29 14.08
N GLN A 204 12.18 18.20 13.38
CA GLN A 204 10.97 18.11 12.55
C GLN A 204 9.69 18.05 13.38
N GLN A 205 9.70 17.35 14.52
CA GLN A 205 8.57 17.29 15.43
C GLN A 205 8.28 18.66 16.04
N GLN A 206 9.32 19.38 16.48
CA GLN A 206 9.20 20.74 17.01
C GLN A 206 8.62 21.69 15.95
N LYS A 207 9.18 21.69 14.73
CA LYS A 207 8.64 22.50 13.61
C LYS A 207 7.18 22.18 13.30
N LYS A 208 6.78 20.90 13.36
CA LYS A 208 5.38 20.48 13.16
C LYS A 208 4.49 21.00 14.29
N PHE A 209 4.96 20.96 15.53
CA PHE A 209 4.24 21.50 16.68
C PHE A 209 4.07 23.01 16.56
N ASP A 210 5.14 23.75 16.29
CA ASP A 210 5.11 25.21 16.13
C ASP A 210 4.16 25.63 15.01
N LYS A 211 4.18 24.90 13.88
CA LYS A 211 3.24 25.13 12.77
C LYS A 211 1.79 24.91 13.19
N LYS A 212 1.50 23.89 14.00
CA LYS A 212 0.15 23.65 14.54
C LYS A 212 -0.28 24.76 15.50
N VAL A 213 0.61 25.22 16.37
CA VAL A 213 0.34 26.35 17.29
C VAL A 213 0.09 27.63 16.51
N GLN A 214 0.89 27.92 15.48
CA GLN A 214 0.70 29.08 14.62
C GLN A 214 -0.64 29.02 13.86
N ALA A 215 -1.00 27.85 13.33
CA ALA A 215 -2.29 27.63 12.68
C ALA A 215 -3.46 27.85 13.66
N LEU A 216 -3.35 27.33 14.88
CA LEU A 216 -4.34 27.53 15.94
C LEU A 216 -4.50 29.02 16.29
N ARG A 217 -3.38 29.74 16.48
CA ARG A 217 -3.40 31.19 16.73
C ARG A 217 -4.07 31.96 15.59
N LYS A 218 -3.82 31.56 14.34
CA LYS A 218 -4.45 32.17 13.17
C LYS A 218 -5.96 31.93 13.17
N ALA A 219 -6.41 30.70 13.47
CA ALA A 219 -7.82 30.35 13.54
C ALA A 219 -8.58 31.16 14.62
N VAL A 220 -8.01 31.24 15.84
CA VAL A 220 -8.59 32.03 16.94
C VAL A 220 -8.62 33.53 16.60
N ARG A 221 -7.57 34.05 15.95
CA ARG A 221 -7.56 35.46 15.51
C ARG A 221 -8.64 35.74 14.47
N SER A 222 -8.83 34.84 13.50
CA SER A 222 -9.89 35.02 12.50
C SER A 222 -11.29 34.95 13.09
N SER A 223 -11.54 34.12 14.12
CA SER A 223 -12.86 34.06 14.76
C SER A 223 -13.17 35.28 15.63
N LEU A 224 -12.16 35.94 16.20
CA LEU A 224 -12.33 37.19 16.94
C LEU A 224 -12.40 38.43 16.03
N TRP A 225 -11.78 38.37 14.85
CA TRP A 225 -11.70 39.50 13.91
C TRP A 225 -12.88 39.59 12.94
N THR A 226 -13.74 38.58 12.86
CA THR A 226 -15.09 38.75 12.29
C THR A 226 -15.94 39.58 13.26
N LYS A 227 -15.53 40.84 13.49
CA LYS A 227 -16.45 41.90 13.87
C LYS A 227 -17.50 41.92 12.77
N GLU A 228 -18.75 41.93 13.19
CA GLU A 228 -19.93 42.06 12.33
C GLU A 228 -19.76 43.28 11.43
N LEU A 229 -19.12 43.12 10.27
CA LEU A 229 -19.37 43.92 9.08
C LEU A 229 -20.75 43.51 8.58
N GLY A 230 -21.77 43.69 9.43
CA GLY A 230 -23.13 43.80 8.95
C GLY A 230 -23.13 44.99 8.03
N ASN A 231 -23.46 44.77 6.76
CA ASN A 231 -23.66 45.87 5.82
C ASN A 231 -24.70 46.79 6.48
N HIS A 232 -24.26 47.97 6.89
CA HIS A 232 -25.16 48.98 7.40
C HIS A 232 -26.03 49.43 6.22
N GLU A 233 -27.31 49.04 6.22
CA GLU A 233 -28.27 49.55 5.24
C GLU A 233 -28.59 51.00 5.59
N HIS A 234 -28.27 51.92 4.68
CA HIS A 234 -28.45 53.34 4.90
C HIS A 234 -29.92 53.73 4.71
N GLU A 235 -30.62 54.04 5.82
CA GLU A 235 -31.90 54.74 5.77
C GLU A 235 -31.66 56.25 5.69
N PHE A 236 -31.83 56.82 4.50
CA PHE A 236 -31.67 58.24 4.22
C PHE A 236 -32.90 59.05 4.65
N GLY A 237 -32.67 60.16 5.35
CA GLY A 237 -33.71 61.08 5.81
C GLY A 237 -34.17 62.10 4.77
N GLU A 238 -34.71 63.22 5.27
CA GLU A 238 -35.22 64.32 4.44
C GLU A 238 -34.13 64.94 3.56
N GLU A 239 -34.52 65.40 2.38
CA GLU A 239 -33.63 66.06 1.42
C GLU A 239 -33.42 67.52 1.80
N VAL A 240 -32.16 67.93 1.92
CA VAL A 240 -31.76 69.32 2.17
C VAL A 240 -31.11 69.85 0.90
N TYR A 241 -31.64 70.96 0.37
CA TYR A 241 -31.05 71.66 -0.77
C TYR A 241 -29.90 72.53 -0.30
N ASP A 242 -28.77 72.43 -0.99
CA ASP A 242 -27.59 73.26 -0.75
C ASP A 242 -27.46 74.29 -1.89
N GLU A 243 -27.79 75.56 -1.58
CA GLU A 243 -27.83 76.67 -2.54
C GLU A 243 -26.46 77.03 -3.11
N ASP A 244 -25.37 76.74 -2.39
CA ASP A 244 -24.01 77.10 -2.81
C ASP A 244 -23.45 76.17 -3.91
N ASN A 245 -23.99 74.95 -3.99
CA ASN A 245 -23.50 73.90 -4.89
C ASN A 245 -24.57 73.36 -5.84
N ASP A 246 -25.79 73.93 -5.86
CA ASP A 246 -26.95 73.46 -6.62
C ASP A 246 -27.19 71.93 -6.52
N THR A 247 -26.99 71.36 -5.33
CA THR A 247 -27.09 69.91 -5.09
C THR A 247 -28.07 69.58 -3.95
N TYR A 248 -28.69 68.40 -4.03
CA TYR A 248 -29.56 67.86 -2.98
C TYR A 248 -28.79 66.83 -2.15
N ASN A 249 -28.81 67.01 -0.82
CA ASN A 249 -28.11 66.15 0.12
C ASN A 249 -29.12 65.38 0.99
N LYS A 250 -28.91 64.06 1.14
CA LYS A 250 -29.64 63.21 2.07
C LYS A 250 -28.70 62.62 3.10
N THR A 251 -29.01 62.83 4.38
CA THR A 251 -28.22 62.29 5.49
C THR A 251 -28.85 61.02 6.04
N CYS A 252 -28.07 59.96 6.19
CA CYS A 252 -28.51 58.71 6.78
C CYS A 252 -28.72 58.87 8.29
N LYS A 253 -29.90 58.50 8.79
CA LYS A 253 -30.31 58.72 10.19
C LYS A 253 -29.51 57.92 11.21
N SER A 254 -29.01 56.76 10.80
CA SER A 254 -28.35 55.79 11.69
C SER A 254 -26.82 55.90 11.73
N CYS A 255 -26.18 56.49 10.70
CA CYS A 255 -24.70 56.55 10.63
C CYS A 255 -24.15 57.91 10.19
N GLY A 256 -25.00 58.88 9.85
CA GLY A 256 -24.56 60.23 9.46
C GLY A 256 -23.92 60.32 8.08
N HIS A 257 -24.00 59.28 7.25
CA HIS A 257 -23.49 59.32 5.88
C HIS A 257 -24.34 60.25 5.00
N ILE A 258 -23.70 61.17 4.27
CA ILE A 258 -24.34 62.16 3.40
C ILE A 258 -24.23 61.68 1.95
N MET A 259 -25.37 61.56 1.27
CA MET A 259 -25.46 61.25 -0.15
C MET A 259 -25.91 62.51 -0.90
N SER A 260 -25.04 63.07 -1.74
CA SER A 260 -25.31 64.22 -2.60
C SER A 260 -25.72 63.77 -4.01
N TYR A 261 -26.73 64.41 -4.60
CA TYR A 261 -27.15 64.19 -5.99
C TYR A 261 -27.77 65.46 -6.60
N GLU A 262 -27.74 65.56 -7.93
CA GLU A 262 -28.41 66.60 -8.70
C GLU A 262 -29.79 66.10 -9.17
N LYS A 263 -30.81 66.96 -9.11
CA LYS A 263 -32.17 66.65 -9.58
C LYS A 263 -32.41 67.43 -10.87
N MET A 264 -32.60 66.72 -11.98
CA MET A 264 -32.86 67.29 -13.31
C MET A 264 -34.31 67.73 -13.49
#